data_AF-A0A1V4ELS6-F1
#
_entry.id   AF-A0A1V4ELS6-F1
#
_cell.length_a   1.000
_cell.length_b   1.000
_cell.length_c   1.000
_cell.angle_alpha   90.00
_cell.angle_beta   90.00
_cell.angle_gamma   90.00
#
_symmetry.space_group_name_H-M   'P 1'
#
loop_
_entity.id
_entity.type
_entity.pdbx_description
1 polymer ?
#
loop_
_entity_poly.entity_id
_entity_poly.type
_entity_poly.pdbx_seq_one_letter_code
_entity_poly.pdbx_strand_id
1 'polypeptide(L)'
;MGDLTPPIYKPCPFWCTNGGNPAEHTHSLNLDTVSSSGLTVEVNVQQPNGGEPRIRVFVTENNDPSRYVDMTPAAAAAFGQILAGLEFRDLPYLGVLLTRGANMLGGGR
;
A
#
# COMPACT_ATOMS: atom_id res chain seq x y z
N MET A 1 -23.27 29.48 2.12
CA MET A 1 -23.50 28.53 1.01
C MET A 1 -22.26 27.66 0.94
N GLY A 2 -22.36 26.41 1.38
CA GLY A 2 -21.24 25.47 1.30
C GLY A 2 -20.94 25.18 -0.17
N ASP A 3 -19.67 25.21 -0.53
CA ASP A 3 -19.19 24.87 -1.86
C ASP A 3 -19.57 23.41 -2.16
N LEU A 4 -20.64 23.21 -2.94
CA LEU A 4 -21.16 21.92 -3.37
C LEU A 4 -20.40 21.40 -4.59
N THR A 5 -19.08 21.58 -4.62
CA THR A 5 -18.26 20.89 -5.60
C THR A 5 -18.31 19.40 -5.26
N PRO A 6 -18.93 18.54 -6.09
CA PRO A 6 -18.96 17.11 -5.82
C PRO A 6 -17.52 16.60 -5.72
N PRO A 7 -17.21 15.66 -4.81
CA PRO A 7 -15.87 15.10 -4.72
C PRO A 7 -15.46 14.58 -6.11
N ILE A 8 -14.31 15.03 -6.59
CA ILE A 8 -13.75 14.55 -7.86
C ILE A 8 -13.33 13.10 -7.62
N TYR A 9 -14.21 12.18 -8.00
CA TYR A 9 -13.96 10.74 -7.94
C TYR A 9 -12.87 10.39 -8.95
N LYS A 10 -11.74 9.86 -8.48
CA LYS A 10 -10.75 9.30 -9.39
C LYS A 10 -11.24 7.91 -9.82
N PRO A 11 -11.22 7.60 -11.14
CA PRO A 11 -11.58 6.27 -11.60
C PRO A 11 -10.67 5.22 -10.95
N CYS A 12 -11.18 4.00 -10.76
CA CYS A 12 -10.37 2.88 -10.28
C CYS A 12 -9.11 2.73 -11.16
N PRO A 13 -7.91 2.73 -10.57
CA PRO A 13 -6.68 2.42 -11.30
C PRO A 13 -6.73 1.01 -11.89
N PHE A 14 -5.93 0.75 -12.93
CA PHE A 14 -5.88 -0.55 -13.61
C PHE A 14 -5.55 -1.74 -12.68
N TRP A 15 -4.96 -1.46 -11.53
CA TRP A 15 -4.58 -2.44 -10.52
C TRP A 15 -5.60 -2.60 -9.39
N CYS A 16 -6.66 -1.79 -9.35
CA CYS A 16 -7.69 -1.92 -8.34
C CYS A 16 -8.50 -3.20 -8.57
N THR A 17 -8.53 -4.11 -7.59
CA THR A 17 -9.22 -5.41 -7.70
C THR A 17 -10.67 -5.36 -7.23
N ASN A 18 -11.02 -4.37 -6.41
CA ASN A 18 -12.40 -4.13 -6.02
C ASN A 18 -13.01 -3.06 -6.93
N GLY A 19 -14.13 -3.39 -7.57
CA GLY A 19 -15.10 -2.39 -8.05
C GLY A 19 -15.72 -1.69 -6.83
N GLY A 20 -14.89 -0.97 -6.08
CA GLY A 20 -15.24 -0.35 -4.81
C GLY A 20 -16.43 0.58 -5.00
N ASN A 21 -17.37 0.48 -4.08
CA ASN A 21 -18.50 1.39 -3.97
C ASN A 21 -17.96 2.83 -4.11
N PRO A 22 -18.47 3.69 -5.01
CA PRO A 22 -17.99 5.06 -5.18
C PRO A 22 -18.06 5.89 -3.88
N ALA A 23 -18.74 5.40 -2.84
CA ALA A 23 -18.72 5.97 -1.50
C ALA A 23 -17.43 5.70 -0.70
N GLU A 24 -16.61 4.70 -1.05
CA GLU A 24 -15.32 4.47 -0.41
C GLU A 24 -14.29 5.45 -0.97
N HIS A 25 -13.90 6.41 -0.14
CA HIS A 25 -12.98 7.48 -0.49
C HIS A 25 -11.54 6.99 -0.78
N THR A 26 -11.27 5.68 -0.92
CA THR A 26 -9.92 5.14 -1.14
C THR A 26 -9.96 3.82 -1.90
N HIS A 27 -9.25 3.78 -3.03
CA HIS A 27 -8.95 2.54 -3.75
C HIS A 27 -7.83 1.80 -3.04
N SER A 28 -7.99 0.50 -2.78
CA SER A 28 -6.97 -0.32 -2.14
C SER A 28 -6.73 -1.62 -2.91
N LEU A 29 -5.48 -2.07 -2.86
CA LEU A 29 -5.06 -3.38 -3.36
C LEU A 29 -4.07 -3.97 -2.35
N ASN A 30 -4.39 -5.16 -1.84
CA ASN A 30 -3.42 -5.98 -1.13
C ASN A 30 -2.48 -6.63 -2.16
N LEU A 31 -1.17 -6.39 -2.02
CA LEU A 31 -0.16 -7.00 -2.87
C LEU A 31 0.16 -8.42 -2.44
N ASP A 32 0.43 -8.59 -1.15
CA ASP A 32 0.60 -9.88 -0.50
C ASP A 32 0.67 -9.75 1.04
N THR A 33 0.58 -10.90 1.71
CA THR A 33 0.78 -11.07 3.14
C THR A 33 1.95 -12.02 3.40
N VAL A 34 2.97 -11.55 4.12
CA VAL A 34 4.15 -12.33 4.53
C VAL A 34 4.01 -12.69 6.00
N SER A 35 3.97 -13.99 6.32
CA SER A 35 3.85 -14.48 7.70
C SER A 35 5.06 -15.32 8.11
N SER A 36 5.70 -14.99 9.22
CA SER A 36 6.87 -15.70 9.76
C SER A 36 6.85 -15.68 11.28
N SER A 37 6.88 -16.85 11.93
CA SER A 37 7.04 -17.00 13.39
C SER A 37 6.20 -16.05 14.26
N GLY A 38 4.90 -15.93 13.95
CA GLY A 38 3.97 -15.08 14.71
C GLY A 38 3.97 -13.60 14.31
N LEU A 39 4.80 -13.18 13.36
CA LEU A 39 4.76 -11.89 12.70
C LEU A 39 4.03 -12.02 11.35
N THR A 40 3.03 -11.19 11.12
CA THR A 40 2.32 -11.08 9.84
C THR A 40 2.45 -9.66 9.32
N VAL A 41 3.01 -9.51 8.12
CA VAL A 41 3.20 -8.25 7.42
C VAL A 41 2.35 -8.23 6.15
N GLU A 42 1.44 -7.27 6.04
CA GLU A 42 0.57 -7.11 4.87
C GLU A 42 0.90 -5.81 4.16
N VAL A 43 1.15 -5.87 2.85
CA VAL A 43 1.52 -4.69 2.04
C VAL A 43 0.36 -4.30 1.14
N ASN A 44 -0.19 -3.12 1.38
CA ASN A 44 -1.31 -2.56 0.62
C ASN A 44 -0.90 -1.33 -0.18
N VAL A 45 -1.34 -1.27 -1.42
CA VAL A 45 -1.37 -0.06 -2.25
C VAL A 45 -2.67 0.67 -1.95
N GLN A 46 -2.60 1.98 -1.66
CA GLN A 46 -3.78 2.81 -1.44
C GLN A 46 -3.73 4.08 -2.27
N GLN A 47 -4.85 4.41 -2.90
CA GLN A 47 -5.07 5.67 -3.59
C GLN A 47 -6.37 6.32 -3.10
N PRO A 48 -6.27 7.26 -2.14
CA PRO A 48 -7.42 8.06 -1.71
C PRO A 48 -7.96 8.94 -2.83
N ASN A 49 -9.28 9.09 -2.90
CA ASN A 49 -9.94 10.09 -3.73
C ASN A 49 -9.57 11.49 -3.21
N GLY A 50 -8.93 12.30 -4.06
CA GLY A 50 -8.45 13.64 -3.68
C GLY A 50 -7.22 13.66 -2.77
N GLY A 51 -6.60 12.51 -2.47
CA GLY A 51 -5.38 12.42 -1.66
C GLY A 51 -4.17 11.90 -2.44
N GLU A 52 -3.02 11.90 -1.77
CA GLU A 52 -1.80 11.32 -2.31
C GLU A 52 -1.81 9.78 -2.20
N PRO A 53 -1.34 9.08 -3.24
CA PRO A 53 -1.19 7.63 -3.19
C PRO A 53 -0.12 7.23 -2.16
N ARG A 54 -0.35 6.11 -1.48
CA ARG A 54 0.52 5.62 -0.39
C ARG A 54 0.59 4.10 -0.37
N ILE A 55 1.68 3.60 0.18
CA ILE A 55 1.83 2.19 0.55
C ILE A 55 1.55 2.09 2.05
N ARG A 56 0.59 1.24 2.43
CA ARG A 56 0.28 0.94 3.82
C ARG A 56 0.81 -0.46 4.14
N VAL A 57 1.71 -0.53 5.12
CA VAL A 57 2.23 -1.80 5.63
C VAL A 57 1.60 -2.07 6.97
N PHE A 58 0.80 -3.13 7.08
CA PHE A 58 0.30 -3.60 8.37
C PHE A 58 1.26 -4.62 8.95
N VAL A 59 1.43 -4.57 10.27
CA VAL A 59 2.29 -5.46 11.04
C VAL A 59 1.49 -5.97 12.23
N THR A 60 1.37 -7.29 12.35
CA THR A 60 0.64 -7.97 13.41
C THR A 60 1.57 -8.98 14.07
N GLU A 61 1.74 -8.90 15.39
CA GLU A 61 2.63 -9.79 16.16
C GLU A 61 1.81 -10.59 17.17
N ASN A 62 1.85 -11.93 17.12
CA ASN A 62 1.35 -12.83 18.17
C ASN A 62 -0.03 -12.48 18.77
N ASN A 63 -0.98 -12.03 17.93
CA ASN A 63 -2.34 -11.56 18.27
C ASN A 63 -2.44 -10.15 18.90
N ASP A 64 -1.39 -9.34 18.85
CA ASP A 64 -1.48 -7.92 19.14
C ASP A 64 -2.32 -7.18 18.09
N PRO A 65 -2.92 -6.03 18.46
CA PRO A 65 -3.59 -5.16 17.50
C PRO A 65 -2.64 -4.80 16.35
N SER A 66 -3.11 -5.02 15.13
CA SER A 66 -2.35 -4.69 13.92
C SER A 66 -1.96 -3.21 13.93
N ARG A 67 -0.67 -2.94 13.80
CA ARG A 67 -0.12 -1.60 13.61
C ARG A 67 0.05 -1.37 12.11
N TYR A 68 0.01 -0.11 11.67
CA TYR A 68 0.32 0.18 10.28
C TYR A 68 1.23 1.40 10.14
N VAL A 69 2.00 1.38 9.06
CA VAL A 69 2.82 2.50 8.62
C VAL A 69 2.39 2.87 7.21
N ASP A 70 2.02 4.14 7.02
CA ASP A 70 1.83 4.72 5.70
C ASP A 70 3.14 5.33 5.23
N MET A 71 3.51 5.06 3.99
CA MET A 71 4.69 5.63 3.37
C MET A 71 4.40 6.06 1.92
N THR A 72 5.12 7.09 1.47
CA THR A 72 5.05 7.54 0.08
C THR A 72 5.61 6.47 -0.86
N PRO A 73 5.22 6.46 -2.15
CA PRO A 73 5.78 5.53 -3.13
C PRO A 73 7.32 5.61 -3.19
N ALA A 74 7.89 6.82 -3.11
CA ALA A 74 9.34 7.01 -3.10
C ALA A 74 10.01 6.37 -1.88
N ALA A 75 9.45 6.54 -0.69
CA ALA A 75 9.95 5.91 0.52
C ALA A 75 9.85 4.38 0.44
N ALA A 76 8.71 3.85 -0.04
CA ALA A 76 8.53 2.41 -0.24
C ALA A 76 9.54 1.82 -1.22
N ALA A 77 9.82 2.51 -2.33
CA ALA A 77 10.84 2.06 -3.29
C ALA A 77 12.23 2.00 -2.65
N ALA A 78 12.62 3.05 -1.90
CA ALA A 78 13.92 3.11 -1.23
C ALA A 78 14.07 2.04 -0.15
N PHE A 79 13.07 1.89 0.75
CA PHE A 79 13.06 0.82 1.75
C PHE A 79 13.05 -0.56 1.10
N GLY A 80 12.29 -0.72 0.01
CA GLY A 80 12.23 -1.98 -0.73
C GLY A 80 13.58 -2.41 -1.28
N GLN A 81 14.34 -1.48 -1.86
CA GLN A 81 15.71 -1.74 -2.33
C GLN A 81 16.67 -2.11 -1.19
N ILE A 82 16.55 -1.43 -0.04
CA ILE A 82 17.36 -1.76 1.14
C ILE A 82 17.06 -3.18 1.62
N LEU A 83 15.78 -3.52 1.81
CA LEU A 83 15.36 -4.85 2.27
C LEU A 83 15.72 -5.97 1.28
N ALA A 84 15.64 -5.69 -0.03
CA ALA A 84 16.06 -6.61 -1.08
C ALA A 84 17.56 -6.95 -1.03
N GLY A 85 18.39 -6.04 -0.50
CA GLY A 85 19.82 -6.26 -0.31
C GLY A 85 20.20 -6.96 0.99
N LEU A 86 19.25 -7.29 1.87
CA LEU A 86 19.52 -7.92 3.15
C LEU A 86 19.41 -9.45 3.07
N GLU A 87 20.35 -10.17 3.69
CA GLU A 87 20.37 -11.65 3.72
C GLU A 87 19.49 -12.27 4.83
N PHE A 88 18.40 -11.60 5.21
CA PHE A 88 17.46 -12.14 6.19
C PHE A 88 16.31 -12.85 5.50
N ARG A 89 15.86 -13.98 6.06
CA ARG A 89 14.70 -14.71 5.56
C ARG A 89 13.48 -13.78 5.49
N ASP A 90 12.72 -13.85 4.39
CA ASP A 90 11.49 -13.10 4.12
C ASP A 90 11.63 -11.57 3.90
N LEU A 91 12.73 -10.92 4.32
CA LEU A 91 12.96 -9.48 4.08
C LEU A 91 13.13 -9.12 2.59
N PRO A 92 13.88 -9.88 1.76
CA PRO A 92 13.97 -9.58 0.34
C PRO A 92 12.63 -9.61 -0.37
N TYR A 93 11.75 -10.54 0.05
CA TYR A 93 10.42 -10.65 -0.53
C TYR A 93 9.55 -9.44 -0.16
N LEU A 94 9.57 -9.02 1.12
CA LEU A 94 8.96 -7.75 1.53
C LEU A 94 9.52 -6.56 0.74
N GLY A 95 10.83 -6.56 0.49
CA GLY A 95 11.48 -5.54 -0.32
C GLY A 95 10.91 -5.46 -1.75
N VAL A 96 10.76 -6.61 -2.41
CA VAL A 96 10.13 -6.72 -3.73
C VAL A 96 8.69 -6.23 -3.72
N LEU A 97 7.90 -6.56 -2.71
CA LEU A 97 6.51 -6.11 -2.59
C LEU A 97 6.41 -4.58 -2.46
N LEU A 98 7.25 -3.96 -1.63
CA LEU A 98 7.28 -2.51 -1.47
C LEU A 98 7.67 -1.80 -2.77
N THR A 99 8.73 -2.27 -3.45
CA THR A 99 9.16 -1.70 -4.73
C THR A 99 8.08 -1.89 -5.80
N ARG A 100 7.42 -3.04 -5.86
CA ARG A 100 6.31 -3.30 -6.79
C ARG A 100 5.16 -2.34 -6.54
N GLY A 101 4.70 -2.19 -5.30
CA GLY A 101 3.64 -1.26 -4.94
C GLY A 101 3.98 0.18 -5.29
N ALA A 102 5.20 0.60 -5.00
CA ALA A 102 5.70 1.92 -5.36
C ALA A 102 5.62 2.17 -6.88
N ASN A 103 6.03 1.19 -7.69
CA ASN A 103 5.95 1.30 -9.16
C ASN A 103 4.50 1.35 -9.66
N MET A 104 3.57 0.67 -9.00
CA MET A 104 2.14 0.73 -9.35
C MET A 104 1.52 2.11 -9.08
N LEU A 105 2.05 2.85 -8.11
CA LEU A 105 1.62 4.20 -7.77
C LEU A 105 2.41 5.30 -8.50
N GLY A 106 3.68 5.05 -8.83
CA GLY A 106 4.59 5.99 -9.48
C GLY A 106 4.67 5.88 -11.00
N GLY A 107 4.15 4.81 -11.59
CA GLY A 107 4.22 4.50 -13.03
C GLY A 107 3.29 5.28 -13.95
N GLY A 108 2.65 6.35 -13.47
CA GLY A 108 1.88 7.27 -14.30
C GLY A 108 2.78 8.36 -14.90
N ARG A 109 3.54 8.02 -15.93
CA ARG A 109 4.12 8.98 -16.87
C ARG A 109 3.70 8.63 -18.28
#